data_AF-A0A964BQ89-F1
#
_entry.id   AF-A0A964BQ89-F1
#
_cell.length_a   1.000
_cell.length_b   1.000
_cell.length_c   1.000
_cell.angle_alpha   90.00
_cell.angle_beta   90.00
_cell.angle_gamma   90.00
#
_symmetry.space_group_name_H-M   'P 1'
#
loop_
_entity.id
_entity.type
_entity.pdbx_description
1 polymer ?
#
loop_
_entity_poly.entity_id
_entity_poly.type
_entity_poly.pdbx_seq_one_letter_code
_entity_poly.pdbx_strand_id
1 'polypeptide(L)' 'MKNTNIESTILRAVWSSVEAINKNTLLQLNDTDLTYRVIRQVEKASILSSEDHQSLIDYIKSRAWLIRDIADSQI' A
#
# COMPACT_ATOMS: atom_id res chain seq x y z
N MET A 1 19.15 -7.37 7.52
CA MET A 1 18.02 -7.34 6.55
C MET A 1 16.81 -7.89 7.29
N LYS A 2 15.82 -7.06 7.65
CA LYS A 2 14.60 -7.54 8.32
C LYS A 2 13.74 -8.21 7.26
N ASN A 3 13.66 -9.55 7.30
CA ASN A 3 12.67 -10.31 6.53
C ASN A 3 11.31 -10.08 7.21
N THR A 4 10.59 -9.06 6.78
CA THR A 4 9.20 -8.86 7.16
C THR A 4 8.37 -9.92 6.44
N ASN A 5 7.98 -10.97 7.17
CA ASN A 5 7.08 -12.00 6.66
C ASN A 5 5.67 -11.40 6.64
N ILE A 6 5.35 -10.62 5.61
CA ILE A 6 3.99 -10.14 5.39
C ILE A 6 3.20 -11.30 4.81
N GLU A 7 2.12 -11.68 5.47
CA GLU A 7 1.24 -12.74 4.98
C GLU A 7 0.73 -12.43 3.57
N SER A 8 0.60 -13.46 2.74
CA SER A 8 0.09 -13.31 1.36
C SER A 8 -1.30 -12.65 1.31
N THR A 9 -2.12 -12.85 2.34
CA THR A 9 -3.44 -12.24 2.46
C THR A 9 -3.35 -10.73 2.59
N ILE A 10 -2.41 -10.24 3.41
CA ILE A 10 -2.17 -8.81 3.63
C ILE A 10 -1.60 -8.17 2.36
N LEU A 11 -0.67 -8.84 1.67
CA LEU A 11 -0.14 -8.38 0.39
C LEU A 11 -1.25 -8.22 -0.66
N ARG A 12 -2.17 -9.19 -0.73
CA ARG A 12 -3.32 -9.11 -1.63
C ARG A 12 -4.24 -7.95 -1.25
N ALA A 13 -4.49 -7.75 0.05
CA ALA A 13 -5.27 -6.61 0.53
C ALA A 13 -4.64 -5.26 0.16
N VAL A 14 -3.30 -5.14 0.17
CA VAL A 14 -2.59 -3.94 -0.32
C VAL A 14 -2.90 -3.67 -1.78
N TRP A 15 -2.71 -4.66 -2.66
CA TRP A 15 -2.88 -4.45 -4.09
C TRP A 15 -4.33 -4.19 -4.47
N SER A 16 -5.28 -4.90 -3.86
CA SER A 16 -6.70 -4.61 -4.03
C SER A 16 -7.08 -3.22 -3.48
N SER A 17 -6.42 -2.76 -2.41
CA SER A 17 -6.62 -1.40 -1.88
C SER A 17 -6.07 -0.33 -2.82
N VAL A 18 -4.92 -0.59 -3.45
CA VAL A 18 -4.33 0.30 -4.46
C VAL A 18 -5.28 0.45 -5.65
N GLU A 19 -5.81 -0.67 -6.17
CA GLU A 19 -6.79 -0.66 -7.27
C GLU A 19 -8.10 0.06 -6.90
N ALA A 20 -8.51 0.00 -5.64
CA ALA A 20 -9.72 0.67 -5.16
C ALA A 20 -9.54 2.19 -4.94
N ILE A 21 -8.30 2.70 -4.86
CA ILE A 21 -8.03 4.13 -4.71
C ILE A 21 -8.06 4.80 -6.08
N ASN A 22 -8.69 5.97 -6.17
CA ASN A 22 -8.71 6.75 -7.39
C ASN A 22 -7.27 7.07 -7.88
N LYS A 23 -6.98 6.78 -9.15
CA LYS A 23 -5.65 6.97 -9.75
C LYS A 23 -5.10 8.39 -9.60
N ASN A 24 -5.94 9.42 -9.79
CA ASN A 24 -5.49 10.81 -9.65
C ASN A 24 -5.06 11.12 -8.22
N THR A 25 -5.70 10.49 -7.22
CA THR A 25 -5.27 10.59 -5.83
C THR A 25 -3.90 9.93 -5.63
N LEU A 26 -3.66 8.73 -6.17
CA LEU A 26 -2.36 8.05 -6.03
C LEU A 26 -1.22 8.87 -6.68
N LEU A 27 -1.46 9.47 -7.84
CA LEU A 27 -0.45 10.22 -8.59
C LEU A 27 -0.13 11.59 -7.98
N GLN A 28 -1.09 12.24 -7.29
CA GLN A 28 -0.90 13.57 -6.70
C GLN A 28 -0.23 13.54 -5.31
N LEU A 29 -0.23 12.40 -4.63
CA LEU A 29 0.34 12.28 -3.29
C LEU A 29 1.87 12.08 -3.35
N ASN A 30 2.58 12.66 -2.39
CA ASN A 30 3.98 12.30 -2.14
C ASN A 30 4.08 10.87 -1.55
N ASP A 31 5.28 10.31 -1.47
CA ASP A 31 5.48 8.91 -1.04
C ASP A 31 4.94 8.61 0.35
N THR A 32 5.11 9.56 1.27
CA THR A 32 4.62 9.45 2.65
C THR A 32 3.10 9.42 2.68
N ASP A 33 2.45 10.36 2.01
CA ASP A 33 1.00 10.46 2.00
C ASP A 33 0.35 9.31 1.23
N LEU A 34 0.97 8.87 0.12
CA LEU A 34 0.57 7.68 -0.62
C LEU A 34 0.61 6.45 0.28
N THR A 35 1.71 6.27 1.03
CA THR A 35 1.86 5.16 1.97
C THR A 35 0.73 5.15 2.99
N TYR A 36 0.51 6.28 3.67
CA TYR A 36 -0.57 6.38 4.66
C TYR A 36 -1.96 6.25 4.05
N ARG A 37 -2.15 6.63 2.79
CA ARG A 37 -3.43 6.47 2.11
C ARG A 37 -3.73 5.00 1.83
N VAL A 38 -2.73 4.24 1.35
CA VAL A 38 -2.87 2.81 1.07
C VAL A 38 -3.09 2.04 2.36
N ILE A 39 -2.32 2.30 3.42
CA ILE A 39 -2.49 1.63 4.71
C ILE A 39 -3.90 1.82 5.26
N ARG A 40 -4.38 3.07 5.30
CA ARG A 40 -5.74 3.36 5.77
C ARG A 40 -6.82 2.68 4.94
N GLN A 41 -6.55 2.34 3.68
CA GLN A 41 -7.47 1.58 2.86
C GLN A 41 -7.39 0.08 3.18
N VAL A 42 -6.20 -0.46 3.45
CA VAL A 42 -6.01 -1.84 3.90
C VAL A 42 -6.67 -2.06 5.26
N GLU A 43 -6.54 -1.12 6.19
CA GLU A 43 -7.15 -1.20 7.53
C GLU A 43 -8.68 -1.23 7.51
N LYS A 44 -9.31 -0.73 6.44
CA LYS A 44 -10.76 -0.88 6.25
C LYS A 44 -11.16 -2.31 5.85
N ALA A 45 -10.24 -3.05 5.24
CA ALA A 45 -10.47 -4.40 4.73
C ALA A 45 -9.88 -5.48 5.65
N SER A 46 -8.96 -5.15 6.54
CA SER A 46 -8.23 -6.10 7.38
C SER A 46 -7.78 -5.47 8.70
N ILE A 47 -7.90 -6.22 9.79
CA ILE A 47 -7.37 -5.82 11.09
C ILE A 47 -5.88 -6.16 11.10
N LEU A 48 -5.02 -5.14 11.22
CA LEU A 48 -3.58 -5.30 11.26
C LEU A 48 -3.08 -5.26 12.71
N SER A 49 -2.12 -6.11 13.06
CA SER A 49 -1.36 -5.96 14.30
C SER A 49 -0.37 -4.79 14.19
N SER A 50 0.13 -4.28 15.32
CA SER A 50 1.12 -3.19 15.30
C SER A 50 2.43 -3.58 14.60
N GLU A 51 2.83 -4.86 14.65
CA GLU A 51 4.02 -5.37 13.96
C GLU A 51 3.80 -5.47 12.44
N ASP A 52 2.62 -5.95 12.03
CA ASP A 52 2.23 -6.00 10.62
C ASP A 52 2.13 -4.59 10.06
N HIS A 53 1.62 -3.63 10.83
CA HIS A 53 1.45 -2.25 10.40
C HIS A 53 2.79 -1.60 10.03
N GLN A 54 3.83 -1.73 10.88
CA GLN A 54 5.15 -1.17 10.55
C GLN A 54 5.80 -1.89 9.36
N SER A 55 5.67 -3.21 9.31
CA SER A 55 6.15 -4.02 8.18
C SER A 55 5.49 -3.60 6.86
N LEU A 56 4.19 -3.28 6.92
CA LEU A 56 3.40 -2.85 5.79
C LEU A 56 3.77 -1.43 5.33
N ILE A 57 4.06 -0.51 6.26
CA ILE A 57 4.62 0.81 5.95
C ILE A 57 5.89 0.66 5.12
N ASP A 58 6.85 -0.12 5.61
CA ASP A 58 8.15 -0.28 4.96
C ASP A 58 8.02 -0.95 3.60
N TYR A 59 7.11 -1.93 3.49
CA TYR A 59 6.75 -2.55 2.22
C TYR A 59 6.14 -1.54 1.24
N ILE A 60 5.09 -0.81 1.61
CA ILE A 60 4.42 0.13 0.70
C ILE A 60 5.37 1.25 0.28
N LYS A 61 6.16 1.81 1.20
CA LYS A 61 7.16 2.84 0.87
C LYS A 61 8.14 2.37 -0.20
N SER A 62 8.68 1.17 -0.05
CA SER A 62 9.62 0.60 -1.04
C SER A 62 8.96 0.22 -2.37
N ARG A 63 7.62 0.19 -2.44
CA ARG A 63 6.85 -0.05 -3.67
C ARG A 63 6.10 1.20 -4.15
N ALA A 64 6.32 2.38 -3.57
CA ALA A 64 5.59 3.60 -3.91
C ALA A 64 5.71 3.96 -5.41
N TRP A 65 6.89 3.75 -6.01
CA TRP A 65 7.10 3.96 -7.43
C TRP A 65 6.25 3.01 -8.30
N LEU A 66 6.24 1.71 -7.96
CA LEU A 66 5.43 0.71 -8.66
C LEU A 66 3.92 0.99 -8.52
N ILE A 67 3.47 1.46 -7.35
CA ILE A 67 2.07 1.86 -7.14
C ILE A 67 1.67 2.99 -8.09
N ARG A 68 2.56 3.98 -8.30
CA ARG A 68 2.31 5.06 -9.27
C ARG A 68 2.34 4.58 -10.70
N ASP A 69 3.29 3.72 -11.05
CA ASP A 69 3.41 3.13 -12.38
C ASP A 69 2.15 2.34 -12.76
N ILE A 70 1.60 1.54 -11.83
CA ILE A 70 0.33 0.83 -12.01
C ILE A 70 -0.84 1.80 -12.13
N ALA A 71 -0.89 2.86 -11.30
CA ALA A 71 -1.97 3.84 -11.36
C ALA A 71 -1.99 4.62 -12.69
N ASP A 72 -0.81 4.89 -13.26
CA ASP A 72 -0.65 5.57 -14.56
C ASP A 72 -0.97 4.63 -15.73
N SER A 73 -0.62 3.34 -15.60
CA SER A 73 -0.89 2.30 -16.61
C SER A 73 -2.36 1.89 -16.72
N GLN A 74 -3.21 2.26 -15.76
CA GLN A 74 -4.67 2.11 -15.86
C GLN A 74 -5.25 3.18 -16.80
N ILE A 75 -5.02 2.99 -18.10
CA ILE A 75 -5.57 3.79 -19.22
C ILE A 75 -6.86 3.14 -19.72
#